data_AF-A0A4R6L0P4-F1
#
_entry.id   AF-A0A4R6L0P4-F1
#
_cell.length_a   1.000
_cell.length_b   1.000
_cell.length_c   1.000
_cell.angle_alpha   90.00
_cell.angle_beta   90.00
_cell.angle_gamma   90.00
#
_symmetry.space_group_name_H-M   'P 1'
#
loop_
_entity.id
_entity.type
_entity.pdbx_description
1 polymer ?
#
loop_
_entity_poly.entity_id
_entity_poly.type
_entity_poly.pdbx_seq_one_letter_code
_entity_poly.pdbx_strand_id
1 'polypeptide(L)'
;MWTVLGDENARKSYEYNDGLRRAGYERALAFLTGKHPLREGLSDTRARDILLVVLGPQLYNQFTRDLGWTSEEVATWTTATLLEQLFGVSPD
;
A
#
# COMPACT_ATOMS: atom_id res chain seq x y z
N MET A 1 5.55 6.85 -14.49
CA MET A 1 6.32 7.64 -13.49
C MET A 1 7.34 8.56 -14.17
N TRP A 2 8.13 8.08 -15.13
CA TRP A 2 9.20 8.88 -15.77
C TRP A 2 8.73 10.18 -16.48
N THR A 3 7.52 10.19 -17.04
CA THR A 3 6.96 11.38 -17.72
C THR A 3 6.55 12.50 -16.75
N VAL A 4 6.26 12.19 -15.49
CA VAL A 4 5.76 13.16 -14.49
C VAL A 4 6.89 14.01 -13.91
N LEU A 5 8.12 13.50 -13.88
CA LEU A 5 9.28 14.21 -13.32
C LEU A 5 9.87 15.25 -14.28
N GLY A 6 9.45 15.25 -15.55
CA GLY A 6 9.90 16.23 -16.56
C GLY A 6 9.09 17.53 -16.57
N ASP A 7 7.93 17.57 -15.89
CA ASP A 7 7.07 18.74 -15.77
C ASP A 7 6.93 19.13 -14.29
N GLU A 8 7.28 20.38 -13.97
CA GLU A 8 7.32 20.87 -12.59
C GLU A 8 5.94 20.91 -11.91
N ASN A 9 4.88 21.19 -12.66
CA ASN A 9 3.52 21.17 -12.11
C ASN A 9 3.07 19.73 -11.85
N ALA A 10 3.36 18.82 -12.78
CA ALA A 10 3.07 17.40 -12.62
C ALA A 10 3.84 16.79 -11.43
N ARG A 11 5.11 17.18 -11.24
CA ARG A 11 5.94 16.77 -10.09
C ARG A 11 5.33 17.23 -8.76
N LYS A 12 4.96 18.51 -8.64
CA LYS A 12 4.33 19.03 -7.40
C LYS A 12 3.03 18.32 -7.07
N SER A 13 2.16 18.11 -8.07
CA SER A 13 0.91 17.37 -7.86
C SER A 13 1.18 15.92 -7.46
N TYR A 14 2.18 15.27 -8.04
CA TYR A 14 2.57 13.91 -7.69
C TYR A 14 3.06 13.81 -6.24
N GLU A 15 3.99 14.67 -5.83
CA GLU A 15 4.52 14.71 -4.47
C GLU A 15 3.43 14.98 -3.44
N TYR A 16 2.51 15.91 -3.74
CA TYR A 16 1.36 16.21 -2.89
C TYR A 16 0.45 14.97 -2.71
N ASN A 17 0.10 14.29 -3.81
CA ASN A 17 -0.72 13.08 -3.73
C ASN A 17 0.00 11.94 -3.00
N ASP A 18 1.30 11.76 -3.20
CA ASP A 18 2.07 10.76 -2.46
C ASP A 18 2.10 11.06 -0.96
N GLY A 19 2.22 12.34 -0.60
CA GLY A 19 2.06 12.82 0.78
C GLY A 19 0.69 12.49 1.38
N LEU A 20 -0.40 12.70 0.62
CA LEU A 20 -1.75 12.33 1.07
C LEU A 20 -1.89 10.82 1.30
N ARG A 21 -1.34 9.98 0.41
CA ARG A 21 -1.36 8.52 0.59
C ARG A 21 -0.60 8.10 1.85
N ARG A 22 0.59 8.67 2.07
CA ARG A 22 1.41 8.40 3.26
C ARG A 22 0.64 8.73 4.54
N ALA A 23 0.09 9.94 4.63
CA ALA A 23 -0.69 10.37 5.78
C ALA A 23 -1.97 9.52 5.99
N GLY A 24 -2.62 9.12 4.90
CA GLY A 24 -3.77 8.21 4.95
C GLY A 24 -3.42 6.86 5.55
N TYR A 25 -2.32 6.25 5.11
CA TYR A 25 -1.88 4.94 5.63
C TYR A 25 -1.35 5.01 7.06
N GLU A 26 -0.73 6.11 7.48
CA GLU A 26 -0.36 6.31 8.89
C GLU A 26 -1.60 6.29 9.80
N ARG A 27 -2.68 6.97 9.40
CA ARG A 27 -3.95 6.95 10.15
C ARG A 27 -4.60 5.55 10.13
N ALA A 28 -4.56 4.87 8.99
CA ALA A 28 -5.10 3.51 8.88
C ALA A 28 -4.35 2.54 9.80
N LEU A 29 -3.01 2.62 9.84
CA LEU A 29 -2.21 1.81 10.75
C LEU A 29 -2.50 2.12 12.20
N ALA A 30 -2.55 3.40 12.60
CA ALA A 30 -2.89 3.77 13.98
C ALA A 30 -4.26 3.19 14.43
N PHE A 31 -5.24 3.17 13.53
CA PHE A 31 -6.54 2.55 13.81
C PHE A 31 -6.45 1.02 13.92
N LEU A 32 -5.73 0.37 13.02
CA LEU A 32 -5.60 -1.09 12.99
C LEU A 32 -4.74 -1.61 14.15
N THR A 33 -3.68 -0.92 14.53
CA THR A 33 -2.81 -1.29 15.66
C THR A 33 -3.51 -1.15 17.01
N GLY A 34 -4.53 -0.28 17.08
CA GLY A 34 -5.46 -0.26 18.22
C GLY A 34 -6.33 -1.52 18.35
N LYS A 35 -6.39 -2.37 17.33
CA LYS A 35 -7.17 -3.62 17.32
C LYS A 35 -6.31 -4.88 17.37
N HIS A 36 -5.16 -4.86 16.70
CA HIS A 36 -4.22 -5.98 16.68
C HIS A 36 -2.78 -5.44 16.59
N PRO A 37 -1.84 -5.94 17.41
CA PRO A 37 -0.46 -5.48 17.34
C PRO A 37 0.16 -5.78 15.96
N LEU A 38 1.08 -4.93 15.52
CA LEU A 38 1.92 -5.27 14.36
C LEU A 38 2.70 -6.56 14.64
N ARG A 39 3.08 -7.23 13.56
CA ARG A 39 4.00 -8.36 13.59
C ARG A 39 5.28 -7.98 14.33
N GLU A 40 5.80 -8.92 15.12
CA GLU A 40 7.00 -8.70 15.92
C GLU A 40 8.17 -8.16 15.09
N GLY A 41 8.84 -7.13 15.62
CA GLY A 41 9.97 -6.47 14.95
C GLY A 41 9.59 -5.51 13.83
N LEU A 42 8.30 -5.35 13.48
CA LEU A 42 7.85 -4.41 12.46
C LEU A 42 7.60 -3.02 13.05
N SER A 43 8.28 -2.01 12.50
CA SER A 43 8.04 -0.62 12.87
C SER A 43 6.88 0.00 12.08
N ASP A 44 6.23 1.02 12.64
CA ASP A 44 5.14 1.76 11.99
C ASP A 44 5.55 2.31 10.61
N THR A 45 6.78 2.84 10.50
CA THR A 45 7.36 3.31 9.23
C THR A 45 7.39 2.20 8.19
N ARG A 46 7.86 1.00 8.57
CA ARG A 46 7.93 -0.15 7.67
C ARG A 46 6.56 -0.70 7.33
N ALA A 47 5.64 -0.74 8.29
CA ALA A 47 4.24 -1.09 8.03
C ALA A 47 3.59 -0.15 7.01
N ARG A 48 3.84 1.16 7.11
CA ARG A 48 3.34 2.15 6.14
C ARG A 48 3.97 1.97 4.76
N ASP A 49 5.27 1.71 4.71
CA ASP A 49 5.97 1.47 3.45
C ASP A 49 5.41 0.22 2.74
N ILE A 50 5.07 -0.84 3.48
CA ILE A 50 4.38 -2.03 2.95
C ILE A 50 3.02 -1.63 2.32
N LEU A 51 2.19 -0.87 3.04
CA LEU A 51 0.90 -0.40 2.49
C LEU A 51 1.08 0.42 1.20
N LEU A 52 2.05 1.34 1.16
CA LEU A 52 2.30 2.19 0.00
C LEU A 52 2.69 1.40 -1.26
N VAL A 53 3.43 0.31 -1.08
CA VAL A 53 3.88 -0.56 -2.16
C VAL A 53 2.77 -1.52 -2.57
N VAL A 54 2.22 -2.27 -1.63
CA VAL A 54 1.24 -3.33 -1.90
C VAL A 54 -0.06 -2.77 -2.47
N LEU A 55 -0.53 -1.65 -1.94
CA LEU A 55 -1.73 -0.95 -2.43
C LEU A 55 -1.38 0.16 -3.44
N GLY A 56 -0.16 0.12 -3.98
CA GLY A 56 0.31 1.08 -4.96
C GLY A 56 -0.36 0.90 -6.33
N PRO A 57 -0.61 1.99 -7.07
CA PRO A 57 -1.26 1.91 -8.38
C PRO A 57 -0.45 1.10 -9.40
N GLN A 58 0.88 1.07 -9.27
CA GLN A 58 1.74 0.26 -10.13
C GLN A 58 1.48 -1.24 -9.96
N LEU A 59 1.37 -1.71 -8.72
CA LEU A 59 1.15 -3.12 -8.42
C LEU A 59 -0.24 -3.56 -8.90
N TYR A 60 -1.26 -2.73 -8.63
CA TYR A 60 -2.63 -2.96 -9.12
C TYR A 60 -2.69 -3.03 -10.65
N ASN A 61 -2.03 -2.12 -11.35
CA ASN A 61 -1.96 -2.14 -12.81
C ASN A 61 -1.24 -3.38 -13.33
N GLN A 62 -0.13 -3.79 -12.71
CA GLN A 62 0.59 -4.98 -13.12
C GLN A 62 -0.28 -6.24 -12.98
N PHE A 63 -0.96 -6.41 -11.86
CA PHE A 63 -1.88 -7.53 -11.68
C PHE A 63 -3.02 -7.53 -12.71
N THR A 64 -3.69 -6.39 -12.88
CA THR A 64 -4.93 -6.35 -13.67
C THR A 64 -4.68 -6.25 -15.18
N ARG A 65 -3.68 -5.48 -15.61
CA ARG A 65 -3.41 -5.23 -17.04
C ARG A 65 -2.43 -6.23 -17.63
N ASP A 66 -1.38 -6.59 -16.88
CA ASP A 66 -0.28 -7.40 -17.41
C ASP A 66 -0.46 -8.89 -17.07
N LEU A 67 -1.03 -9.20 -15.90
CA LEU A 67 -1.21 -10.58 -15.42
C LEU A 67 -2.66 -11.08 -15.53
N GLY A 68 -3.59 -10.21 -15.93
CA GLY A 68 -4.99 -10.58 -16.21
C GLY A 68 -5.85 -10.87 -14.99
N TRP A 69 -5.43 -10.48 -13.78
CA TRP A 69 -6.22 -10.66 -12.58
C TRP A 69 -7.43 -9.72 -12.56
N THR A 70 -8.52 -10.19 -12.00
CA THR A 70 -9.68 -9.37 -11.66
C THR A 70 -9.40 -8.48 -10.46
N SER A 71 -10.15 -7.39 -10.29
CA SER A 71 -10.06 -6.55 -9.09
C SER A 71 -10.33 -7.32 -7.79
N GLU A 72 -11.19 -8.34 -7.85
CA GLU A 72 -11.52 -9.18 -6.70
C GLU A 72 -10.35 -10.08 -6.30
N GLU A 73 -9.68 -10.71 -7.27
CA GLU A 73 -8.47 -11.51 -7.00
C GLU A 73 -7.36 -10.64 -6.39
N VAL A 74 -7.18 -9.41 -6.89
CA VAL A 74 -6.22 -8.46 -6.30
C VAL A 74 -6.62 -8.07 -4.88
N ALA A 75 -7.90 -7.82 -4.62
CA ALA A 75 -8.39 -7.49 -3.28
C ALA A 75 -8.13 -8.65 -2.31
N THR A 76 -8.51 -9.87 -2.68
CA THR A 76 -8.28 -11.08 -1.88
C THR A 76 -6.80 -11.28 -1.57
N TRP A 77 -5.94 -11.18 -2.59
CA TRP A 77 -4.50 -11.36 -2.40
C TRP A 77 -3.86 -10.25 -1.57
N THR A 78 -4.23 -8.98 -1.80
CA THR A 78 -3.69 -7.86 -1.01
C THR A 78 -4.14 -7.95 0.44
N THR A 79 -5.40 -8.35 0.71
CA THR A 79 -5.89 -8.59 2.07
C THR A 79 -5.07 -9.68 2.76
N ALA A 80 -4.89 -10.85 2.13
CA ALA A 80 -4.11 -11.94 2.70
C ALA A 80 -2.65 -11.53 2.96
N THR A 81 -2.02 -10.90 1.97
CA THR A 81 -0.63 -10.42 2.05
C THR A 81 -0.47 -9.40 3.18
N LEU A 82 -1.39 -8.45 3.32
CA LEU A 82 -1.30 -7.43 4.36
C LEU A 82 -1.56 -7.98 5.76
N LEU A 83 -2.47 -8.93 5.91
CA LEU A 83 -2.68 -9.63 7.20
C LEU A 83 -1.39 -10.31 7.66
N GLU A 84 -0.72 -11.02 6.77
CA GLU A 84 0.51 -11.72 7.10
C GLU A 84 1.66 -10.73 7.36
N GLN A 85 1.90 -9.81 6.43
CA GLN A 85 3.07 -8.93 6.50
C GLN A 85 2.97 -7.89 7.62
N LEU A 86 1.77 -7.37 7.91
CA LEU A 86 1.57 -6.35 8.93
C LEU A 86 1.30 -6.94 10.30
N PHE A 87 0.57 -8.05 10.40
CA PHE A 87 0.05 -8.55 11.68
C PHE A 87 0.49 -9.99 12.00
N GLY A 88 1.17 -10.67 11.08
CA GLY A 88 1.57 -12.07 11.26
C GLY A 88 0.40 -13.05 11.21
N VAL A 89 -0.73 -12.64 10.62
CA VAL A 89 -1.95 -13.45 10.51
C VAL A 89 -1.99 -14.09 9.13
N SER A 90 -1.87 -15.42 9.07
CA SER A 90 -2.13 -16.16 7.82
C SER A 90 -3.62 -16.45 7.75
N PRO A 91 -4.35 -15.98 6.71
CA PRO A 91 -5.71 -16.41 6.49
C PRO A 91 -5.73 -17.89 6.08
N ASP A 92 -6.72 -18.63 6.60
CA ASP A 92 -6.96 -20.04 6.28
C ASP A 92 -7.41 -20.25 4.82
#